data_AF-A0A2T4IAQ8-F1
#
_entry.id   AF-A0A2T4IAQ8-F1
#
_cell.length_a   1.000
_cell.length_b   1.000
_cell.length_c   1.000
_cell.angle_alpha   90.00
_cell.angle_beta   90.00
_cell.angle_gamma   90.00
#
_symmetry.space_group_name_H-M   'P 1'
#
loop_
_entity.id
_entity.type
_entity.pdbx_description
1 polymer ?
#
loop_
_entity_poly.entity_id
_entity_poly.type
_entity_poly.pdbx_seq_one_letter_code
_entity_poly.pdbx_strand_id
1 'polypeptide(L)'
;MKSKLKLKVDKRVIIYTSLWIILSALIISLIVLSSKYFRIDWVQNRGFDTVLEYGNVKDVYLTKSNGTGGIRVYALTMTLGMIVAIGFSLYNFNKKDLSVSELAIGVIFIIPCSLFGASFFGKLNADGIGRHANGSTFWGLFAFWEGGMAIHGGVYVGSIVGLLIFYIIGRKTKVSLLVYADCIIPNILLGQAIGRWGNFFNHEVLGTPVAKIANSIPSHSDKAIDQIFSTYLQTHSRPLFLPDFILKNCLSIYSGENQIINNISLENGNVVLLSPIFFYESIALLLGWFVIMFIIPNVWKLFVKPIDKNNNVYKINHKFSFYQFFNPWLKSTETKLSSKDAWKKALNENIYDNASQTYINLTNNIDSKDYLEKKLIKNYVLNKLNNKNNYPITKAGVQMFSYFLVWNIVRYALEAQRPNDHLFIMHYKNFSLFVIGLSAIVGLIGMILSQHLLPSVFRKPGWLYEVEYFKIRKIN
;
A
#
# COMPACT_ATOMS: atom_id res chain seq x y z
N MET A 1 -39.78 -37.00 9.05
CA MET A 1 -39.39 -35.56 9.04
C MET A 1 -37.88 -35.43 8.97
N LYS A 2 -37.29 -35.08 7.81
CA LYS A 2 -35.88 -34.66 7.71
C LYS A 2 -35.86 -33.19 7.28
N SER A 3 -35.74 -32.27 8.25
CA SER A 3 -35.56 -30.85 7.97
C SER A 3 -34.16 -30.64 7.41
N LYS A 4 -34.06 -30.42 6.09
CA LYS A 4 -32.82 -29.93 5.47
C LYS A 4 -32.57 -28.52 6.01
N LEU A 5 -31.67 -28.40 6.98
CA LEU A 5 -31.00 -27.16 7.38
C LEU A 5 -30.37 -26.54 6.12
N LYS A 6 -31.11 -25.69 5.41
CA LYS A 6 -30.55 -24.80 4.38
C LYS A 6 -29.79 -23.70 5.11
N LEU A 7 -28.52 -23.95 5.43
CA LEU A 7 -27.57 -22.90 5.78
C LEU A 7 -27.53 -21.92 4.61
N LYS A 8 -28.15 -20.74 4.78
CA LYS A 8 -28.12 -19.64 3.83
C LYS A 8 -26.72 -19.01 3.93
N VAL A 9 -25.72 -19.67 3.35
CA VAL A 9 -24.35 -19.15 3.32
C VAL A 9 -24.38 -17.88 2.47
N ASP A 10 -24.16 -16.73 3.11
CA ASP A 10 -24.08 -15.45 2.41
C ASP A 10 -22.92 -15.54 1.42
N LYS A 11 -23.19 -15.31 0.12
CA LYS A 11 -22.19 -15.40 -0.97
C LYS A 11 -20.93 -14.57 -0.66
N ARG A 12 -21.08 -13.52 0.15
CA ARG A 12 -19.98 -12.68 0.63
C ARG A 12 -19.02 -13.43 1.55
N VAL A 13 -19.51 -14.30 2.43
CA VAL A 13 -18.67 -15.14 3.31
C VAL A 13 -17.79 -16.07 2.49
N ILE A 14 -18.33 -16.67 1.44
CA ILE A 14 -17.56 -17.53 0.54
C ILE A 14 -16.44 -16.72 -0.12
N ILE A 15 -16.76 -15.56 -0.68
CA ILE A 15 -15.77 -14.71 -1.35
C ILE A 15 -14.65 -14.27 -0.38
N TYR A 16 -14.97 -13.87 0.85
CA TYR A 16 -13.96 -13.40 1.81
C TYR A 16 -13.12 -14.52 2.42
N THR A 17 -13.73 -15.64 2.78
CA THR A 17 -12.98 -16.81 3.25
C THR A 17 -12.10 -17.34 2.14
N SER A 18 -12.59 -17.36 0.89
CA SER A 18 -11.78 -17.64 -0.29
C SER A 18 -10.66 -16.64 -0.44
N LEU A 19 -10.87 -15.33 -0.30
CA LEU A 19 -9.78 -14.34 -0.39
C LEU A 19 -8.70 -14.53 0.69
N TRP A 20 -9.07 -14.85 1.92
CA TRP A 20 -8.12 -15.13 3.00
C TRP A 20 -7.40 -16.46 2.82
N ILE A 21 -8.10 -17.50 2.37
CA ILE A 21 -7.51 -18.79 2.01
C ILE A 21 -6.60 -18.63 0.80
N ILE A 22 -6.99 -17.87 -0.22
CA ILE A 22 -6.20 -17.54 -1.40
C ILE A 22 -4.96 -16.74 -0.98
N LEU A 23 -5.10 -15.71 -0.14
CA LEU A 23 -3.98 -14.94 0.39
C LEU A 23 -3.02 -15.82 1.20
N SER A 24 -3.54 -16.63 2.12
CA SER A 24 -2.73 -17.51 2.96
C SER A 24 -2.10 -18.64 2.15
N ALA A 25 -2.84 -19.22 1.20
CA ALA A 25 -2.36 -20.23 0.27
C ALA A 25 -1.39 -19.62 -0.74
N LEU A 26 -1.48 -18.34 -1.08
CA LEU A 26 -0.48 -17.65 -1.92
C LEU A 26 0.75 -17.29 -1.11
N ILE A 27 0.64 -16.89 0.15
CA ILE A 27 1.80 -16.69 1.03
C ILE A 27 2.50 -18.04 1.27
N ILE A 28 1.73 -19.08 1.61
CA ILE A 28 2.26 -20.44 1.79
C ILE A 28 2.76 -20.99 0.46
N SER A 29 2.07 -20.80 -0.65
CA SER A 29 2.55 -21.20 -1.98
C SER A 29 3.77 -20.37 -2.38
N LEU A 30 3.94 -19.11 -1.99
CA LEU A 30 5.17 -18.36 -2.23
C LEU A 30 6.30 -18.84 -1.32
N ILE A 31 6.02 -19.24 -0.08
CA ILE A 31 6.98 -19.84 0.84
C ILE A 31 7.33 -21.28 0.43
N VAL A 32 6.38 -22.02 -0.15
CA VAL A 32 6.53 -23.41 -0.60
C VAL A 32 7.07 -23.47 -2.02
N LEU A 33 6.69 -22.57 -2.92
CA LEU A 33 7.31 -22.38 -4.22
C LEU A 33 8.73 -21.87 -4.02
N SER A 34 8.97 -20.93 -3.10
CA SER A 34 10.36 -20.58 -2.75
C SER A 34 11.07 -21.78 -2.14
N SER A 35 10.56 -22.42 -1.07
CA SER A 35 11.25 -23.53 -0.38
C SER A 35 11.42 -24.83 -1.18
N LYS A 36 10.49 -25.15 -2.10
CA LYS A 36 10.46 -26.41 -2.87
C LYS A 36 11.01 -26.27 -4.28
N TYR A 37 11.13 -25.04 -4.82
CA TYR A 37 11.81 -24.75 -6.09
C TYR A 37 13.19 -24.11 -5.90
N PHE A 38 13.72 -24.05 -4.67
CA PHE A 38 15.08 -23.57 -4.37
C PHE A 38 16.24 -24.33 -5.04
N ARG A 39 15.97 -25.34 -5.86
CA ARG A 39 16.99 -26.17 -6.51
C ARG A 39 16.59 -26.65 -7.91
N ILE A 40 15.81 -25.88 -8.66
CA ILE A 40 15.79 -26.04 -10.11
C ILE A 40 16.81 -25.06 -10.62
N ASP A 41 17.89 -25.56 -11.26
CA ASP A 41 18.92 -24.76 -11.93
C ASP A 41 18.29 -23.49 -12.49
N TRP A 42 18.62 -22.35 -11.89
CA TRP A 42 17.99 -21.04 -12.14
C TRP A 42 18.39 -20.44 -13.50
N VAL A 43 18.55 -21.31 -14.49
CA VAL A 43 18.73 -21.05 -15.92
C VAL A 43 17.39 -20.74 -16.61
N GLN A 44 16.28 -20.57 -15.89
CA GLN A 44 14.99 -20.20 -16.50
C GLN A 44 14.81 -18.70 -16.81
N ASN A 45 15.75 -18.16 -17.60
CA ASN A 45 15.47 -17.65 -18.96
C ASN A 45 14.35 -16.62 -19.21
N ARG A 46 13.99 -15.70 -18.31
CA ARG A 46 13.01 -14.61 -18.63
C ARG A 46 13.20 -13.28 -17.88
N GLY A 47 14.45 -12.83 -17.71
CA GLY A 47 14.74 -11.41 -17.53
C GLY A 47 14.56 -10.66 -18.85
N PHE A 48 14.56 -9.33 -18.83
CA PHE A 48 14.92 -8.58 -20.05
C PHE A 48 16.34 -9.01 -20.48
N ASP A 49 16.60 -9.08 -21.79
CA ASP A 49 17.77 -9.72 -22.43
C ASP A 49 19.15 -9.08 -22.14
N THR A 50 19.30 -8.40 -21.01
CA THR A 50 20.53 -7.74 -20.60
C THR A 50 20.84 -8.20 -19.17
N VAL A 51 22.06 -8.72 -18.97
CA VAL A 51 22.69 -8.72 -17.64
C VAL A 51 22.53 -7.31 -17.10
N LEU A 52 21.66 -7.12 -16.11
CA LEU A 52 21.48 -5.82 -15.49
C LEU A 52 22.74 -5.59 -14.65
N GLU A 53 23.65 -4.75 -15.14
CA GLU A 53 24.65 -4.14 -14.28
C GLU A 53 23.89 -3.28 -13.25
N TYR A 54 23.78 -3.77 -12.01
CA TYR A 54 23.28 -3.00 -10.89
C TYR A 54 24.48 -2.27 -10.28
N GLY A 55 24.81 -1.12 -10.85
CA GLY A 55 26.11 -0.49 -10.67
C GLY A 55 27.27 -1.40 -11.11
N ASN A 56 28.40 -1.31 -10.41
CA ASN A 56 29.63 -2.07 -10.65
C ASN A 56 29.54 -3.55 -10.23
N VAL A 57 28.38 -4.21 -10.37
CA VAL A 57 28.14 -5.56 -9.88
C VAL A 57 27.34 -6.38 -10.90
N LYS A 58 27.77 -7.62 -11.13
CA LYS A 58 27.13 -8.64 -11.97
C LYS A 58 26.49 -9.73 -11.13
N ASP A 59 25.41 -10.34 -11.62
CA ASP A 59 24.77 -11.45 -10.91
C ASP A 59 25.70 -12.67 -10.80
N VAL A 60 25.67 -13.34 -9.63
CA VAL A 60 26.34 -14.63 -9.44
C VAL A 60 25.64 -15.72 -10.26
N TYR A 61 24.36 -15.56 -10.58
CA TYR A 61 23.65 -16.42 -11.53
C TYR A 61 23.69 -15.76 -12.90
N LEU A 62 24.35 -16.38 -13.89
CA LEU A 62 24.34 -15.89 -15.28
C LEU A 62 23.25 -16.63 -16.07
N THR A 63 22.32 -15.90 -16.69
CA THR A 63 21.39 -16.48 -17.68
C THR A 63 21.77 -16.09 -19.10
N LYS A 64 21.78 -17.08 -19.99
CA LYS A 64 21.74 -16.91 -21.45
C LYS A 64 20.78 -17.95 -22.04
N SER A 65 19.68 -17.52 -22.67
CA SER A 65 19.02 -18.19 -23.81
C SER A 65 17.63 -17.59 -24.15
N ASN A 66 17.29 -17.66 -25.44
CA ASN A 66 16.08 -17.17 -26.08
C ASN A 66 14.92 -18.17 -25.88
N GLY A 67 13.87 -17.80 -25.14
CA GLY A 67 12.66 -18.64 -25.01
C GLY A 67 11.41 -17.90 -24.54
N THR A 68 10.41 -17.80 -25.41
CA THR A 68 9.10 -17.20 -25.14
C THR A 68 8.14 -18.21 -24.47
N GLY A 69 7.20 -17.75 -23.62
CA GLY A 69 6.09 -18.59 -23.08
C GLY A 69 6.18 -19.16 -21.64
N GLY A 70 6.18 -18.33 -20.60
CA GLY A 70 6.01 -18.82 -19.22
C GLY A 70 5.79 -17.69 -18.21
N ILE A 71 5.08 -18.00 -17.13
CA ILE A 71 4.64 -17.03 -16.13
C ILE A 71 5.87 -16.48 -15.39
N ARG A 72 6.11 -15.17 -15.50
CA ARG A 72 7.17 -14.50 -14.76
C ARG A 72 6.76 -14.36 -13.29
N VAL A 73 7.59 -14.83 -12.37
CA VAL A 73 7.31 -14.76 -10.92
C VAL A 73 7.12 -13.31 -10.47
N TYR A 74 7.89 -12.37 -11.03
CA TYR A 74 7.70 -10.94 -10.81
C TYR A 74 6.28 -10.45 -11.16
N ALA A 75 5.75 -10.85 -12.32
CA ALA A 75 4.40 -10.47 -12.73
C ALA A 75 3.34 -11.13 -11.82
N LEU A 76 3.60 -12.36 -11.37
CA LEU A 76 2.75 -13.07 -10.42
C LEU A 76 2.69 -12.36 -9.06
N THR A 77 3.84 -11.99 -8.47
CA THR A 77 3.90 -11.30 -7.18
C THR A 77 3.27 -9.92 -7.25
N MET A 78 3.48 -9.18 -8.35
CA MET A 78 2.81 -7.89 -8.58
C MET A 78 1.29 -8.04 -8.68
N THR A 79 0.82 -9.00 -9.47
CA THR A 79 -0.62 -9.29 -9.64
C THR A 79 -1.25 -9.70 -8.31
N LEU A 80 -0.56 -10.55 -7.54
CA LEU A 80 -1.00 -10.94 -6.22
C LEU A 80 -1.10 -9.74 -5.29
N GLY A 81 -0.05 -8.91 -5.23
CA GLY A 81 -0.05 -7.69 -4.42
C GLY A 81 -1.25 -6.79 -4.72
N MET A 82 -1.57 -6.62 -6.01
CA MET A 82 -2.76 -5.89 -6.45
C MET A 82 -4.07 -6.53 -5.97
N ILE A 83 -4.25 -7.84 -6.13
CA ILE A 83 -5.45 -8.56 -5.67
C ILE A 83 -5.63 -8.41 -4.16
N VAL A 84 -4.54 -8.51 -3.40
CA VAL A 84 -4.56 -8.37 -1.94
C VAL A 84 -4.92 -6.94 -1.52
N ALA A 85 -4.35 -5.93 -2.18
CA ALA A 85 -4.70 -4.53 -1.95
C ALA A 85 -6.19 -4.25 -2.24
N ILE A 86 -6.74 -4.81 -3.32
CA ILE A 86 -8.18 -4.72 -3.65
C ILE A 86 -9.02 -5.45 -2.60
N GLY A 87 -8.61 -6.64 -2.17
CA GLY A 87 -9.30 -7.42 -1.15
C GLY A 87 -9.42 -6.69 0.19
N PHE A 88 -8.34 -6.06 0.65
CA PHE A 88 -8.38 -5.22 1.85
C PHE A 88 -9.15 -3.92 1.66
N SER A 89 -9.15 -3.35 0.45
CA SER A 89 -9.99 -2.20 0.13
C SER A 89 -11.46 -2.57 0.20
N LEU A 90 -11.84 -3.75 -0.31
CA LEU A 90 -13.19 -4.29 -0.18
C LEU A 90 -13.57 -4.52 1.29
N TYR A 91 -12.67 -5.08 2.10
CA TYR A 91 -12.87 -5.19 3.55
C TYR A 91 -13.19 -3.84 4.20
N ASN A 92 -12.43 -2.78 3.85
CA ASN A 92 -12.64 -1.43 4.36
C ASN A 92 -13.97 -0.82 3.90
N PHE A 93 -14.36 -1.04 2.64
CA PHE A 93 -15.66 -0.62 2.11
C PHE A 93 -16.80 -1.23 2.92
N ASN A 94 -16.76 -2.56 3.15
CA ASN A 94 -17.77 -3.22 3.97
C ASN A 94 -17.77 -2.73 5.42
N LYS A 95 -16.59 -2.44 5.99
CA LYS A 95 -16.47 -1.90 7.35
C LYS A 95 -17.18 -0.55 7.48
N LYS A 96 -17.22 0.26 6.42
CA LYS A 96 -17.88 1.56 6.34
C LYS A 96 -19.27 1.53 5.68
N ASP A 97 -19.84 0.35 5.44
CA ASP A 97 -21.11 0.14 4.72
C ASP A 97 -21.15 0.76 3.31
N LEU A 98 -20.01 0.89 2.64
CA LEU A 98 -19.93 1.37 1.26
C LEU A 98 -20.28 0.25 0.27
N SER A 99 -20.75 0.62 -0.91
CA SER A 99 -21.18 -0.37 -1.90
C SER A 99 -19.98 -1.04 -2.57
N VAL A 100 -20.07 -2.37 -2.71
CA VAL A 100 -19.09 -3.16 -3.47
C VAL A 100 -19.05 -2.74 -4.94
N SER A 101 -20.19 -2.30 -5.49
CA SER A 101 -20.26 -1.84 -6.88
C SER A 101 -19.43 -0.58 -7.12
N GLU A 102 -19.32 0.31 -6.13
CA GLU A 102 -18.54 1.54 -6.23
C GLU A 102 -17.05 1.22 -6.38
N LEU A 103 -16.55 0.26 -5.57
CA LEU A 103 -15.17 -0.21 -5.67
C LEU A 103 -14.93 -0.93 -7.01
N ALA A 104 -15.87 -1.77 -7.46
CA ALA A 104 -15.76 -2.49 -8.72
C ALA A 104 -15.66 -1.54 -9.93
N ILE A 105 -16.48 -0.48 -9.96
CA ILE A 105 -16.38 0.57 -10.99
C ILE A 105 -14.99 1.22 -10.93
N GLY A 106 -14.51 1.58 -9.74
CA GLY A 106 -13.15 2.13 -9.57
C GLY A 106 -12.08 1.21 -10.16
N VAL A 107 -12.09 -0.08 -9.81
CA VAL A 107 -11.12 -1.09 -10.28
C VAL A 107 -11.12 -1.21 -11.82
N ILE A 108 -12.30 -1.26 -12.44
CA ILE A 108 -12.47 -1.41 -13.90
C ILE A 108 -11.84 -0.25 -14.68
N PHE A 109 -11.88 0.97 -14.14
CA PHE A 109 -11.30 2.14 -14.81
C PHE A 109 -9.86 2.41 -14.38
N ILE A 110 -9.56 2.35 -13.09
CA ILE A 110 -8.25 2.74 -12.54
C ILE A 110 -7.16 1.81 -13.06
N ILE A 111 -7.34 0.49 -13.03
CA ILE A 111 -6.27 -0.45 -13.38
C ILE A 111 -5.87 -0.35 -14.86
N PRO A 112 -6.80 -0.45 -15.84
CA PRO A 112 -6.42 -0.33 -17.25
C PRO A 112 -5.80 1.02 -17.58
N CYS A 113 -6.37 2.12 -17.07
CA CYS A 113 -5.81 3.45 -17.28
C CYS A 113 -4.41 3.60 -16.65
N SER A 114 -4.17 2.96 -15.49
CA SER A 114 -2.83 2.94 -14.88
C SER A 114 -1.84 2.17 -15.75
N LEU A 115 -2.24 1.04 -16.35
CA LEU A 115 -1.37 0.29 -17.28
C LEU A 115 -1.05 1.10 -18.54
N PHE A 116 -2.06 1.77 -19.12
CA PHE A 116 -1.86 2.66 -20.26
C PHE A 116 -0.93 3.82 -19.93
N GLY A 117 -1.13 4.46 -18.78
CA GLY A 117 -0.24 5.53 -18.31
C GLY A 117 1.19 5.04 -18.09
N ALA A 118 1.35 3.87 -17.47
CA ALA A 118 2.68 3.29 -17.25
C ALA A 118 3.42 3.00 -18.55
N SER A 119 2.73 2.41 -19.54
CA SER A 119 3.28 2.18 -20.88
C SER A 119 3.63 3.50 -21.58
N PHE A 120 2.70 4.45 -21.59
CA PHE A 120 2.87 5.72 -22.30
C PHE A 120 4.11 6.48 -21.80
N PHE A 121 4.19 6.73 -20.49
CA PHE A 121 5.34 7.45 -19.92
C PHE A 121 6.63 6.61 -19.93
N GLY A 122 6.52 5.28 -19.89
CA GLY A 122 7.70 4.40 -19.93
C GLY A 122 8.37 4.41 -21.29
N LYS A 123 7.58 4.33 -22.36
CA LYS A 123 8.08 4.38 -23.75
C LYS A 123 8.50 5.79 -24.16
N LEU A 124 7.84 6.82 -23.65
CA LEU A 124 8.28 8.21 -23.86
C LEU A 124 9.62 8.53 -23.20
N ASN A 125 9.90 7.96 -22.03
CA ASN A 125 11.12 8.23 -21.27
C ASN A 125 12.29 7.31 -21.66
N ALA A 126 12.13 6.44 -22.65
CA ALA A 126 13.17 5.49 -23.08
C ALA A 126 14.34 6.16 -23.84
N ASP A 127 14.24 7.45 -24.15
CA ASP A 127 15.19 8.17 -24.99
C ASP A 127 16.28 8.89 -24.16
N GLY A 128 17.47 8.28 -24.07
CA GLY A 128 18.68 9.04 -24.35
C GLY A 128 18.70 9.50 -25.81
N ILE A 129 19.53 10.50 -26.13
CA ILE A 129 19.66 11.13 -27.46
C ILE A 129 19.57 10.09 -28.60
N GLY A 130 18.51 10.16 -29.41
CA GLY A 130 18.48 9.59 -30.77
C GLY A 130 17.76 8.25 -30.99
N ARG A 131 16.95 7.72 -30.06
CA ARG A 131 16.19 6.47 -30.29
C ARG A 131 14.70 6.55 -29.97
N HIS A 132 13.99 7.51 -30.56
CA HIS A 132 12.52 7.57 -30.55
C HIS A 132 11.86 6.20 -30.46
N ALA A 133 11.41 5.83 -29.26
CA ALA A 133 10.44 4.77 -29.02
C ALA A 133 10.69 3.43 -29.75
N ASN A 134 11.93 3.05 -30.09
CA ASN A 134 12.19 1.93 -31.03
C ASN A 134 11.30 1.97 -32.31
N GLY A 135 10.95 3.15 -32.82
CA GLY A 135 10.03 3.29 -33.95
C GLY A 135 8.56 2.97 -33.64
N SER A 136 8.16 2.95 -32.37
CA SER A 136 6.77 2.67 -32.00
C SER A 136 5.83 3.81 -32.42
N THR A 137 4.71 3.42 -33.02
CA THR A 137 3.66 4.33 -33.47
C THR A 137 2.99 5.01 -32.26
N PHE A 138 2.19 6.06 -32.50
CA PHE A 138 1.39 6.70 -31.45
C PHE A 138 0.59 5.68 -30.61
N TRP A 139 0.01 4.67 -31.26
CA TRP A 139 -0.70 3.57 -30.58
C TRP A 139 0.23 2.59 -29.86
N GLY A 140 1.45 2.41 -30.38
CA GLY A 140 2.51 1.65 -29.74
C GLY A 140 2.89 2.19 -28.36
N LEU A 141 2.75 3.50 -28.10
CA LEU A 141 3.01 4.07 -26.77
C LEU A 141 2.08 3.47 -25.68
N PHE A 142 0.87 3.04 -26.06
CA PHE A 142 -0.12 2.46 -25.14
C PHE A 142 -0.06 0.94 -25.05
N ALA A 143 0.80 0.28 -25.84
CA ALA A 143 0.94 -1.17 -25.85
C ALA A 143 1.66 -1.67 -24.58
N PHE A 144 0.92 -1.78 -23.47
CA PHE A 144 1.43 -2.22 -22.16
C PHE A 144 1.88 -3.69 -22.11
N TRP A 145 1.56 -4.47 -23.15
CA TRP A 145 2.05 -5.84 -23.32
C TRP A 145 3.48 -5.90 -23.88
N GLU A 146 4.02 -4.76 -24.34
CA GLU A 146 5.42 -4.62 -24.71
C GLU A 146 6.23 -4.03 -23.53
N GLY A 147 7.55 -4.21 -23.54
CA GLY A 147 8.44 -3.58 -22.56
C GLY A 147 8.41 -2.05 -22.61
N GLY A 148 8.96 -1.41 -21.57
CA GLY A 148 9.01 0.05 -21.46
C GLY A 148 7.87 0.63 -20.62
N MET A 149 7.77 0.21 -19.35
CA MET A 149 6.79 0.75 -18.41
C MET A 149 7.46 1.63 -17.35
N ALA A 150 6.84 2.77 -17.05
CA ALA A 150 7.22 3.67 -15.99
C ALA A 150 6.17 3.68 -14.87
N ILE A 151 6.58 3.37 -13.64
CA ILE A 151 5.65 3.32 -12.49
C ILE A 151 4.97 4.67 -12.24
N HIS A 152 5.69 5.80 -12.40
CA HIS A 152 5.13 7.13 -12.17
C HIS A 152 3.97 7.43 -13.13
N GLY A 153 4.08 7.01 -14.39
CA GLY A 153 3.01 7.17 -15.37
C GLY A 153 1.72 6.45 -14.95
N GLY A 154 1.85 5.23 -14.43
CA GLY A 154 0.71 4.49 -13.92
C GLY A 154 0.10 5.10 -12.67
N VAL A 155 0.95 5.58 -11.75
CA VAL A 155 0.50 6.28 -10.54
C VAL A 155 -0.25 7.57 -10.89
N TYR A 156 0.26 8.39 -11.82
CA TYR A 156 -0.38 9.65 -12.21
C TYR A 156 -1.73 9.42 -12.87
N VAL A 157 -1.77 8.61 -13.93
CA VAL A 157 -3.01 8.37 -14.67
C VAL A 157 -4.02 7.64 -13.79
N GLY A 158 -3.59 6.64 -13.02
CA GLY A 158 -4.45 5.93 -12.07
C GLY A 158 -5.03 6.84 -10.98
N SER A 159 -4.22 7.75 -10.43
CA SER A 159 -4.67 8.69 -9.39
C SER A 159 -5.69 9.70 -9.93
N ILE A 160 -5.47 10.23 -11.15
CA ILE A 160 -6.40 11.17 -11.80
C ILE A 160 -7.74 10.47 -12.08
N VAL A 161 -7.70 9.28 -12.67
CA VAL A 161 -8.92 8.50 -12.97
C VAL A 161 -9.65 8.13 -11.67
N GLY A 162 -8.93 7.67 -10.65
CA GLY A 162 -9.52 7.36 -9.35
C GLY A 162 -10.17 8.56 -8.69
N LEU A 163 -9.50 9.71 -8.72
CA LEU A 163 -10.02 10.98 -8.23
C LEU A 163 -11.35 11.33 -8.93
N LEU A 164 -11.39 11.29 -10.25
CA LEU A 164 -12.57 11.61 -11.05
C LEU A 164 -13.74 10.65 -10.77
N ILE A 165 -13.47 9.34 -10.79
CA ILE A 165 -14.50 8.32 -10.58
C ILE A 165 -15.11 8.42 -9.18
N PHE A 166 -14.28 8.44 -8.13
CA PHE A 166 -14.80 8.50 -6.76
C PHE A 166 -15.36 9.87 -6.40
N TYR A 167 -14.93 10.94 -7.06
CA TYR A 167 -15.60 12.24 -6.96
C TYR A 167 -17.03 12.16 -7.52
N ILE A 168 -17.23 11.64 -8.73
CA ILE A 168 -18.55 11.52 -9.36
C ILE A 168 -19.46 10.60 -8.54
N ILE A 169 -18.96 9.42 -8.16
CA ILE A 169 -19.70 8.47 -7.33
C ILE A 169 -20.06 9.09 -5.97
N GLY A 170 -19.11 9.76 -5.32
CA GLY A 170 -19.32 10.43 -4.04
C GLY A 170 -20.39 11.51 -4.07
N ARG A 171 -20.53 12.25 -5.18
CA ARG A 171 -21.62 13.23 -5.37
C ARG A 171 -23.01 12.57 -5.42
N LYS A 172 -23.13 11.40 -6.04
CA LYS A 172 -24.40 10.65 -6.14
C LYS A 172 -24.76 9.95 -4.83
N THR A 173 -23.76 9.39 -4.14
CA THR A 173 -23.91 8.57 -2.92
C THR A 173 -23.80 9.39 -1.64
N LYS A 174 -23.42 10.67 -1.74
CA LYS A 174 -23.10 11.57 -0.62
C LYS A 174 -21.97 11.03 0.26
N VAL A 175 -21.01 10.31 -0.31
CA VAL A 175 -19.82 9.83 0.37
C VAL A 175 -18.65 10.75 0.04
N SER A 176 -17.90 11.20 1.05
CA SER A 176 -16.73 12.03 0.84
C SER A 176 -15.63 11.26 0.09
N LEU A 177 -14.98 11.93 -0.86
CA LEU A 177 -13.81 11.39 -1.56
C LEU A 177 -12.73 10.91 -0.60
N LEU A 178 -12.51 11.63 0.51
CA LEU A 178 -11.50 11.26 1.51
C LEU A 178 -11.83 9.93 2.20
N VAL A 179 -13.12 9.55 2.28
CA VAL A 179 -13.54 8.26 2.82
C VAL A 179 -13.14 7.13 1.87
N TYR A 180 -13.36 7.29 0.57
CA TYR A 180 -12.89 6.34 -0.43
C TYR A 180 -11.36 6.24 -0.41
N ALA A 181 -10.68 7.39 -0.35
CA ALA A 181 -9.23 7.46 -0.32
C ALA A 181 -8.64 6.75 0.91
N ASP A 182 -9.19 6.96 2.11
CA ASP A 182 -8.80 6.23 3.33
C ASP A 182 -9.00 4.72 3.22
N CYS A 183 -10.01 4.28 2.44
CA CYS A 183 -10.29 2.86 2.27
C CYS A 183 -9.35 2.17 1.28
N ILE A 184 -8.76 2.91 0.33
CA ILE A 184 -8.02 2.37 -0.81
C ILE A 184 -6.52 2.61 -0.67
N ILE A 185 -6.10 3.87 -0.50
CA ILE A 185 -4.71 4.31 -0.64
C ILE A 185 -3.75 3.60 0.33
N PRO A 186 -4.07 3.45 1.64
CA PRO A 186 -3.17 2.71 2.54
C PRO A 186 -2.85 1.30 2.06
N ASN A 187 -3.80 0.61 1.42
CA ASN A 187 -3.63 -0.78 0.98
C ASN A 187 -2.64 -0.92 -0.18
N ILE A 188 -2.24 0.17 -0.84
CA ILE A 188 -1.17 0.15 -1.84
C ILE A 188 0.14 -0.36 -1.23
N LEU A 189 0.41 -0.07 0.06
CA LEU A 189 1.59 -0.58 0.77
C LEU A 189 1.64 -2.10 0.81
N LEU A 190 0.49 -2.78 0.94
CA LEU A 190 0.45 -4.25 0.86
C LEU A 190 0.86 -4.74 -0.52
N GLY A 191 0.34 -4.09 -1.56
CA GLY A 191 0.68 -4.41 -2.94
C GLY A 191 2.17 -4.24 -3.21
N GLN A 192 2.75 -3.13 -2.74
CA GLN A 192 4.18 -2.87 -2.84
C GLN A 192 4.99 -3.88 -2.02
N ALA A 193 4.60 -4.17 -0.77
CA ALA A 193 5.30 -5.12 0.09
C ALA A 193 5.38 -6.51 -0.55
N ILE A 194 4.29 -7.00 -1.14
CA ILE A 194 4.24 -8.28 -1.85
C ILE A 194 5.03 -8.18 -3.17
N GLY A 195 4.88 -7.08 -3.91
CA GLY A 195 5.60 -6.83 -5.15
C GLY A 195 7.12 -6.87 -5.01
N ARG A 196 7.66 -6.47 -3.85
CA ARG A 196 9.11 -6.54 -3.55
C ARG A 196 9.69 -7.94 -3.61
N TRP A 197 8.88 -8.97 -3.38
CA TRP A 197 9.32 -10.36 -3.56
C TRP A 197 9.53 -10.70 -5.03
N GLY A 198 8.90 -9.99 -5.96
CA GLY A 198 9.25 -10.08 -7.38
C GLY A 198 10.68 -9.63 -7.66
N ASN A 199 11.14 -8.57 -6.99
CA ASN A 199 12.52 -8.08 -7.14
C ASN A 199 13.54 -9.13 -6.68
N PHE A 200 13.23 -9.84 -5.58
CA PHE A 200 14.02 -10.99 -5.12
C PHE A 200 14.17 -12.07 -6.19
N PHE A 201 13.08 -12.49 -6.82
CA PHE A 201 13.13 -13.50 -7.88
C PHE A 201 13.79 -13.02 -9.17
N ASN A 202 13.85 -11.70 -9.38
CA ASN A 202 14.53 -11.07 -10.53
C ASN A 202 15.99 -10.69 -10.23
N HIS A 203 16.50 -10.93 -9.02
CA HIS A 203 17.84 -10.48 -8.58
C HIS A 203 18.08 -8.96 -8.73
N GLU A 204 17.03 -8.16 -8.63
CA GLU A 204 17.12 -6.70 -8.80
C GLU A 204 16.87 -5.95 -7.48
N VAL A 205 17.30 -4.68 -7.43
CA VAL A 205 17.05 -3.78 -6.28
C VAL A 205 17.70 -4.31 -4.99
N LEU A 206 18.94 -4.75 -5.11
CA LEU A 206 19.82 -5.03 -3.97
C LEU A 206 20.51 -3.74 -3.51
N GLY A 207 21.13 -3.76 -2.33
CA GLY A 207 21.79 -2.59 -1.76
C GLY A 207 23.30 -2.60 -1.92
N THR A 208 23.98 -1.82 -1.09
CA THR A 208 25.43 -1.82 -1.01
C THR A 208 25.97 -3.16 -0.48
N PRO A 209 27.22 -3.51 -0.83
CA PRO A 209 27.92 -4.66 -0.26
C PRO A 209 27.97 -4.60 1.27
N VAL A 210 27.62 -5.70 1.93
CA VAL A 210 27.67 -5.86 3.40
C VAL A 210 28.72 -6.87 3.84
N ALA A 211 29.18 -7.75 2.95
CA ALA A 211 30.30 -8.65 3.21
C ALA A 211 30.98 -9.07 1.90
N LYS A 212 32.30 -9.31 1.96
CA LYS A 212 33.02 -10.07 0.94
C LYS A 212 33.01 -11.54 1.34
N ILE A 213 32.42 -12.39 0.49
CA ILE A 213 32.23 -13.82 0.75
C ILE A 213 33.39 -14.65 0.20
N ALA A 214 33.87 -14.33 -1.00
CA ALA A 214 35.00 -15.01 -1.63
C ALA A 214 35.73 -14.07 -2.60
N ASN A 215 36.98 -14.38 -2.93
CA ASN A 215 37.75 -13.62 -3.92
C ASN A 215 37.30 -13.92 -5.36
N SER A 216 36.76 -15.11 -5.61
CA SER A 216 36.22 -15.55 -6.90
C SER A 216 35.24 -16.71 -6.71
N ILE A 217 34.44 -17.00 -7.73
CA ILE A 217 33.57 -18.19 -7.77
C ILE A 217 34.09 -19.18 -8.82
N PRO A 218 34.25 -20.48 -8.48
CA PRO A 218 34.81 -21.46 -9.41
C PRO A 218 33.83 -21.86 -10.54
N SER A 219 32.52 -21.80 -10.29
CA SER A 219 31.47 -21.96 -11.30
C SER A 219 30.17 -21.33 -10.83
N HIS A 220 29.29 -20.94 -11.74
CA HIS A 220 27.97 -20.38 -11.42
C HIS A 220 26.93 -21.46 -11.05
N SER A 221 27.36 -22.55 -10.41
CA SER A 221 26.50 -23.66 -10.00
C SER A 221 26.07 -23.53 -8.54
N ASP A 222 24.87 -24.01 -8.21
CA ASP A 222 24.34 -24.02 -6.84
C ASP A 222 25.32 -24.68 -5.85
N LYS A 223 25.99 -25.77 -6.27
CA LYS A 223 26.99 -26.48 -5.45
C LYS A 223 28.19 -25.59 -5.12
N ALA A 224 28.68 -24.82 -6.10
CA ALA A 224 29.79 -23.90 -5.86
C ALA A 224 29.38 -22.75 -4.93
N ILE A 225 28.17 -22.22 -5.09
CA ILE A 225 27.61 -21.18 -4.21
C ILE A 225 27.46 -21.69 -2.77
N ASP A 226 26.92 -22.91 -2.60
CA ASP A 226 26.80 -23.57 -1.31
C ASP A 226 28.18 -23.77 -0.66
N GLN A 227 29.18 -24.16 -1.44
CA GLN A 227 30.54 -24.39 -0.96
C GLN A 227 31.21 -23.09 -0.50
N ILE A 228 31.16 -22.01 -1.29
CA ILE A 228 31.78 -20.73 -0.89
C ILE A 228 31.09 -20.16 0.35
N PHE A 229 29.77 -20.26 0.43
CA PHE A 229 29.01 -19.70 1.55
C PHE A 229 29.24 -20.49 2.84
N SER A 230 29.30 -21.82 2.77
CA SER A 230 29.65 -22.66 3.92
C SER A 230 31.10 -22.45 4.38
N THR A 231 32.04 -22.32 3.44
CA THR A 231 33.46 -22.01 3.75
C THR A 231 33.58 -20.65 4.46
N TYR A 232 32.83 -19.65 4.01
CA TYR A 232 32.78 -18.35 4.68
C TYR A 232 32.30 -18.47 6.14
N LEU A 233 31.20 -19.20 6.38
CA LEU A 233 30.62 -19.38 7.72
C LEU A 233 31.50 -20.19 8.70
N GLN A 234 32.52 -20.91 8.21
CA GLN A 234 33.48 -21.59 9.09
C GLN A 234 34.47 -20.61 9.73
N THR A 235 34.77 -19.50 9.06
CA THR A 235 35.81 -18.55 9.46
C THR A 235 35.24 -17.20 9.91
N HIS A 236 34.00 -16.90 9.51
CA HIS A 236 33.33 -15.64 9.79
C HIS A 236 31.97 -15.87 10.42
N SER A 237 31.55 -14.92 11.25
CA SER A 237 30.18 -14.87 11.73
C SER A 237 29.21 -14.62 10.58
N ARG A 238 27.97 -15.11 10.70
CA ARG A 238 26.93 -14.88 9.70
C ARG A 238 26.73 -13.37 9.49
N PRO A 239 26.76 -12.84 8.24
CA PRO A 239 26.76 -11.39 8.01
C PRO A 239 25.45 -10.70 8.41
N LEU A 240 24.31 -11.36 8.16
CA LEU A 240 22.98 -10.87 8.49
C LEU A 240 22.16 -12.01 9.09
N PHE A 241 21.30 -11.71 10.07
CA PHE A 241 20.40 -12.69 10.67
C PHE A 241 19.20 -13.00 9.76
N LEU A 242 19.47 -13.64 8.63
CA LEU A 242 18.49 -14.03 7.61
C LEU A 242 18.69 -15.49 7.16
N PRO A 243 17.63 -16.15 6.65
CA PRO A 243 17.75 -17.48 6.08
C PRO A 243 18.75 -17.53 4.91
N ASP A 244 19.47 -18.65 4.80
CA ASP A 244 20.50 -18.85 3.77
C ASP A 244 19.96 -18.64 2.34
N PHE A 245 18.70 -18.99 2.09
CA PHE A 245 18.10 -18.80 0.77
C PHE A 245 18.01 -17.32 0.36
N ILE A 246 17.80 -16.42 1.33
CA ILE A 246 17.80 -14.96 1.08
C ILE A 246 19.22 -14.50 0.83
N LEU A 247 20.14 -14.91 1.71
CA LEU A 247 21.54 -14.50 1.64
C LEU A 247 22.20 -14.94 0.33
N LYS A 248 22.00 -16.19 -0.07
CA LYS A 248 22.56 -16.75 -1.31
C LYS A 248 22.02 -16.08 -2.57
N ASN A 249 20.77 -15.64 -2.55
CA ASN A 249 20.15 -14.93 -3.66
C ASN A 249 20.66 -13.47 -3.78
N CYS A 250 21.15 -12.90 -2.67
CA CYS A 250 21.80 -11.58 -2.64
C CYS A 250 23.32 -11.64 -2.90
N LEU A 251 23.86 -12.77 -3.33
CA LEU A 251 25.25 -12.87 -3.75
C LEU A 251 25.41 -12.34 -5.17
N SER A 252 26.42 -11.50 -5.35
CA SER A 252 26.74 -10.88 -6.63
C SER A 252 28.26 -10.79 -6.82
N ILE A 253 28.72 -10.68 -8.05
CA ILE A 253 30.14 -10.56 -8.42
C ILE A 253 30.44 -9.10 -8.67
N TYR A 254 31.35 -8.54 -7.88
CA TYR A 254 31.80 -7.17 -8.08
C TYR A 254 32.62 -7.06 -9.38
N SER A 255 32.29 -6.09 -10.23
CA SER A 255 32.90 -5.87 -11.55
C SER A 255 33.42 -4.45 -11.77
N GLY A 256 33.53 -3.63 -10.73
CA GLY A 256 34.04 -2.27 -10.82
C GLY A 256 35.52 -2.11 -10.50
N GLU A 257 35.95 -0.85 -10.42
CA GLU A 257 37.29 -0.46 -9.97
C GLU A 257 37.51 -0.79 -8.49
N ASN A 258 38.78 -0.89 -8.08
CA ASN A 258 39.13 -1.19 -6.70
C ASN A 258 38.66 -0.05 -5.80
N GLN A 259 37.75 -0.36 -4.87
CA GLN A 259 37.22 0.63 -3.93
C GLN A 259 36.91 -0.01 -2.58
N ILE A 260 36.81 0.85 -1.56
CA ILE A 260 36.41 0.45 -0.22
C ILE A 260 34.98 0.93 0.00
N ILE A 261 34.03 -0.01 0.08
CA ILE A 261 32.63 0.29 0.43
C ILE A 261 32.32 -0.37 1.77
N ASN A 262 31.75 0.40 2.72
CA ASN A 262 31.39 -0.10 4.05
C ASN A 262 32.56 -0.81 4.78
N ASN A 263 33.78 -0.28 4.67
CA ASN A 263 35.02 -0.88 5.20
C ASN A 263 35.40 -2.25 4.59
N ILE A 264 34.85 -2.59 3.41
CA ILE A 264 35.16 -3.81 2.67
C ILE A 264 35.98 -3.41 1.45
N SER A 265 37.20 -3.93 1.33
CA SER A 265 38.02 -3.81 0.12
C SER A 265 37.44 -4.72 -0.97
N LEU A 266 37.06 -4.11 -2.10
CA LEU A 266 36.42 -4.75 -3.23
C LEU A 266 37.32 -4.66 -4.46
N GLU A 267 37.57 -5.82 -5.07
CA GLU A 267 38.29 -5.97 -6.33
C GLU A 267 37.42 -6.70 -7.34
N ASN A 268 37.65 -6.43 -8.63
CA ASN A 268 36.93 -7.08 -9.71
C ASN A 268 37.03 -8.61 -9.60
N GLY A 269 35.89 -9.30 -9.68
CA GLY A 269 35.74 -10.75 -9.53
C GLY A 269 35.36 -11.21 -8.11
N ASN A 270 35.42 -10.33 -7.11
CA ASN A 270 35.04 -10.68 -5.74
C ASN A 270 33.56 -11.04 -5.64
N VAL A 271 33.25 -12.11 -4.90
CA VAL A 271 31.88 -12.48 -4.54
C VAL A 271 31.49 -11.68 -3.31
N VAL A 272 30.49 -10.83 -3.46
CA VAL A 272 29.97 -9.96 -2.41
C VAL A 272 28.55 -10.34 -2.06
N LEU A 273 28.22 -10.21 -0.77
CA LEU A 273 26.84 -10.22 -0.31
C LEU A 273 26.32 -8.78 -0.33
N LEU A 274 25.26 -8.54 -1.09
CA LEU A 274 24.58 -7.24 -1.11
C LEU A 274 23.49 -7.17 -0.04
N SER A 275 23.22 -5.96 0.45
CA SER A 275 22.13 -5.73 1.40
C SER A 275 20.78 -6.09 0.77
N PRO A 276 19.93 -6.92 1.41
CA PRO A 276 18.62 -7.31 0.88
C PRO A 276 17.57 -6.21 1.07
N ILE A 277 17.76 -5.07 0.37
CA ILE A 277 16.88 -3.89 0.47
C ILE A 277 15.42 -4.25 0.17
N PHE A 278 15.16 -5.13 -0.79
CA PHE A 278 13.80 -5.60 -1.09
C PHE A 278 13.08 -6.17 0.15
N PHE A 279 13.79 -6.89 1.02
CA PHE A 279 13.24 -7.56 2.19
C PHE A 279 12.92 -6.56 3.29
N TYR A 280 13.86 -5.66 3.59
CA TYR A 280 13.65 -4.58 4.54
C TYR A 280 12.52 -3.65 4.11
N GLU A 281 12.46 -3.33 2.82
CA GLU A 281 11.36 -2.55 2.24
C GLU A 281 10.02 -3.28 2.40
N SER A 282 9.96 -4.58 2.06
CA SER A 282 8.74 -5.38 2.21
C SER A 282 8.19 -5.37 3.64
N ILE A 283 9.06 -5.60 4.63
CA ILE A 283 8.67 -5.60 6.05
C ILE A 283 8.25 -4.19 6.49
N ALA A 284 9.03 -3.16 6.16
CA ALA A 284 8.74 -1.80 6.58
C ALA A 284 7.41 -1.29 6.01
N LEU A 285 7.11 -1.60 4.74
CA LEU A 285 5.83 -1.28 4.10
C LEU A 285 4.66 -2.03 4.76
N LEU A 286 4.84 -3.31 5.12
CA LEU A 286 3.82 -4.10 5.81
C LEU A 286 3.54 -3.57 7.23
N LEU A 287 4.58 -3.23 7.99
CA LEU A 287 4.45 -2.61 9.31
C LEU A 287 3.79 -1.23 9.21
N GLY A 288 4.21 -0.43 8.23
CA GLY A 288 3.61 0.87 7.94
C GLY A 288 2.12 0.76 7.62
N TRP A 289 1.74 -0.19 6.77
CA TRP A 289 0.34 -0.50 6.49
C TRP A 289 -0.44 -0.87 7.76
N PHE A 290 0.13 -1.74 8.60
CA PHE A 290 -0.51 -2.16 9.85
C PHE A 290 -0.77 -0.97 10.78
N VAL A 291 0.21 -0.09 10.95
CA VAL A 291 0.08 1.15 11.73
C VAL A 291 -1.06 2.01 11.19
N ILE A 292 -1.09 2.27 9.87
CA ILE A 292 -2.10 3.14 9.25
C ILE A 292 -3.51 2.54 9.33
N MET A 293 -3.65 1.22 9.19
CA MET A 293 -4.94 0.57 9.14
C MET A 293 -5.55 0.27 10.50
N PHE A 294 -4.72 -0.07 11.49
CA PHE A 294 -5.19 -0.58 12.77
C PHE A 294 -4.86 0.34 13.95
N ILE A 295 -3.75 1.07 13.92
CA ILE A 295 -3.33 1.93 15.04
C ILE A 295 -3.93 3.34 14.87
N ILE A 296 -3.63 4.03 13.78
CA ILE A 296 -4.04 5.43 13.55
C ILE A 296 -5.56 5.66 13.70
N PRO A 297 -6.47 4.80 13.19
CA PRO A 297 -7.91 5.04 13.31
C PRO A 297 -8.48 4.74 14.70
N ASN A 298 -7.69 4.07 15.55
CA ASN A 298 -8.14 3.61 16.87
C ASN A 298 -7.36 4.26 18.03
N VAL A 299 -6.30 5.04 17.76
CA VAL A 299 -5.46 5.67 18.79
C VAL A 299 -6.29 6.47 19.81
N TRP A 300 -7.26 7.25 19.33
CA TRP A 300 -8.11 8.06 20.20
C TRP A 300 -9.09 7.25 21.05
N LYS A 301 -9.49 6.06 20.57
CA LYS A 301 -10.42 5.17 21.28
C LYS A 301 -9.82 4.53 22.51
N LEU A 302 -8.50 4.65 22.70
CA LEU A 302 -7.81 4.17 23.90
C LEU A 302 -8.10 5.06 25.12
N PHE A 303 -8.45 6.33 24.90
CA PHE A 303 -8.62 7.32 25.97
C PHE A 303 -10.07 7.58 26.36
N VAL A 304 -11.03 7.02 25.61
CA VAL A 304 -12.47 7.25 25.79
C VAL A 304 -13.25 5.94 25.64
N LYS A 305 -14.40 5.85 26.28
CA LYS A 305 -15.29 4.67 26.19
C LYS A 305 -16.48 4.99 25.26
N PRO A 306 -17.02 4.01 24.52
CA PRO A 306 -18.22 4.21 23.73
C PRO A 306 -19.46 4.22 24.64
N ILE A 307 -20.20 5.31 24.59
CA ILE A 307 -21.39 5.61 25.40
C ILE A 307 -22.61 5.73 24.49
N ASP A 308 -23.78 5.26 24.97
CA ASP A 308 -25.08 5.39 24.32
C ASP A 308 -25.71 6.79 24.51
N LYS A 309 -26.89 7.01 23.92
CA LYS A 309 -27.65 8.27 24.06
C LYS A 309 -28.03 8.63 25.51
N ASN A 310 -28.14 7.63 26.39
CA ASN A 310 -28.54 7.76 27.80
C ASN A 310 -27.34 7.85 28.74
N ASN A 311 -26.14 8.11 28.21
CA ASN A 311 -24.88 8.17 28.96
C ASN A 311 -24.42 6.85 29.61
N ASN A 312 -24.91 5.69 29.15
CA ASN A 312 -24.42 4.38 29.59
C ASN A 312 -23.29 3.86 28.69
N VAL A 313 -22.26 3.27 29.30
CA VAL A 313 -21.16 2.66 28.57
C VAL A 313 -21.62 1.34 27.92
N TYR A 314 -21.38 1.18 26.62
CA TYR A 314 -21.66 -0.08 25.93
C TYR A 314 -20.80 -1.23 26.51
N LYS A 315 -21.45 -2.36 26.83
CA LYS A 315 -20.75 -3.58 27.25
C LYS A 315 -20.15 -4.29 26.04
N ILE A 316 -18.83 -4.24 25.92
CA ILE A 316 -18.08 -4.86 24.81
C ILE A 316 -17.74 -6.30 25.16
N ASN A 317 -18.05 -7.24 24.26
CA ASN A 317 -17.56 -8.61 24.33
C ASN A 317 -16.26 -8.74 23.52
N HIS A 318 -15.12 -8.83 24.20
CA HIS A 318 -13.80 -8.89 23.54
C HIS A 318 -13.60 -10.18 22.72
N LYS A 319 -14.10 -11.32 23.20
CA LYS A 319 -14.01 -12.60 22.46
C LYS A 319 -14.79 -12.54 21.15
N PHE A 320 -16.00 -11.97 21.20
CA PHE A 320 -16.79 -11.75 19.99
C PHE A 320 -16.16 -10.68 19.09
N SER A 321 -15.54 -9.63 19.65
CA SER A 321 -14.83 -8.61 18.88
C SER A 321 -13.67 -9.20 18.07
N PHE A 322 -12.89 -10.09 18.67
CA PHE A 322 -11.82 -10.82 17.98
C PHE A 322 -12.39 -11.72 16.87
N TYR A 323 -13.47 -12.46 17.17
CA TYR A 323 -14.11 -13.30 16.17
C TYR A 323 -14.70 -12.49 15.00
N GLN A 324 -15.35 -11.36 15.27
CA GLN A 324 -15.90 -10.45 14.27
C GLN A 324 -14.79 -9.75 13.47
N PHE A 325 -13.60 -9.53 14.03
CA PHE A 325 -12.48 -8.96 13.28
C PHE A 325 -12.12 -9.82 12.07
N PHE A 326 -12.01 -11.15 12.26
CA PHE A 326 -11.78 -12.09 11.16
C PHE A 326 -13.05 -12.43 10.36
N ASN A 327 -14.23 -12.16 10.94
CA ASN A 327 -15.54 -12.41 10.33
C ASN A 327 -16.40 -11.12 10.32
N PRO A 328 -16.01 -10.10 9.53
CA PRO A 328 -16.59 -8.74 9.59
C PRO A 328 -18.08 -8.66 9.23
N TRP A 329 -18.64 -9.71 8.64
CA TRP A 329 -20.05 -9.85 8.27
C TRP A 329 -20.96 -10.26 9.42
N LEU A 330 -20.41 -10.78 10.53
CA LEU A 330 -21.21 -11.13 11.69
C LEU A 330 -21.76 -9.86 12.31
N LYS A 331 -23.08 -9.83 12.50
CA LYS A 331 -23.75 -8.70 13.14
C LYS A 331 -23.75 -8.88 14.65
N SER A 332 -23.47 -7.81 15.38
CA SER A 332 -23.71 -7.79 16.82
C SER A 332 -25.20 -7.98 17.13
N THR A 333 -25.46 -8.61 18.27
CA THR A 333 -26.80 -8.72 18.87
C THR A 333 -26.86 -7.85 20.13
N GLU A 334 -28.03 -7.72 20.75
CA GLU A 334 -28.18 -6.95 22.00
C GLU A 334 -27.30 -7.49 23.14
N THR A 335 -27.09 -8.81 23.18
CA THR A 335 -26.30 -9.49 24.23
C THR A 335 -24.83 -9.67 23.88
N LYS A 336 -24.48 -9.71 22.57
CA LYS A 336 -23.10 -9.83 22.08
C LYS A 336 -22.77 -8.66 21.17
N LEU A 337 -22.21 -7.61 21.78
CA LEU A 337 -21.78 -6.40 21.09
C LEU A 337 -20.25 -6.40 20.91
N SER A 338 -19.79 -6.20 19.68
CA SER A 338 -18.37 -6.04 19.40
C SER A 338 -17.89 -4.61 19.65
N SER A 339 -16.58 -4.43 19.82
CA SER A 339 -15.96 -3.10 19.93
C SER A 339 -16.24 -2.23 18.70
N LYS A 340 -16.13 -2.81 17.49
CA LYS A 340 -16.45 -2.12 16.23
C LYS A 340 -17.88 -1.58 16.22
N ASP A 341 -18.85 -2.42 16.57
CA ASP A 341 -20.27 -2.05 16.49
C ASP A 341 -20.68 -1.13 17.63
N ALA A 342 -20.11 -1.31 18.84
CA ALA A 342 -20.28 -0.39 19.96
C ALA A 342 -19.83 1.03 19.59
N TRP A 343 -18.63 1.16 19.02
CA TRP A 343 -18.12 2.46 18.56
C TRP A 343 -18.96 3.03 17.42
N LYS A 344 -19.40 2.21 16.48
CA LYS A 344 -20.26 2.67 15.38
C LYS A 344 -21.60 3.21 15.89
N LYS A 345 -22.24 2.53 16.84
CA LYS A 345 -23.47 2.99 17.49
C LYS A 345 -23.22 4.28 18.27
N ALA A 346 -22.23 4.29 19.16
CA ALA A 346 -21.87 5.45 19.95
C ALA A 346 -21.63 6.68 19.08
N LEU A 347 -20.91 6.54 17.96
CA LEU A 347 -20.63 7.66 17.07
C LEU A 347 -21.83 8.12 16.24
N ASN A 348 -22.71 7.21 15.81
CA ASN A 348 -23.93 7.56 15.06
C ASN A 348 -25.00 8.19 15.96
N GLU A 349 -25.07 7.78 17.22
CA GLU A 349 -26.01 8.33 18.23
C GLU A 349 -25.51 9.65 18.84
N ASN A 350 -24.24 10.01 18.63
CA ASN A 350 -23.56 11.18 19.20
C ASN A 350 -23.91 12.51 18.50
N ILE A 351 -25.19 12.72 18.24
CA ILE A 351 -25.76 13.91 17.60
C ILE A 351 -26.65 14.63 18.62
N TYR A 352 -26.65 15.96 18.63
CA TYR A 352 -27.56 16.73 19.47
C TYR A 352 -29.02 16.47 19.08
N ASP A 353 -29.91 16.41 20.08
CA ASP A 353 -31.35 16.39 19.83
C ASP A 353 -31.76 17.66 19.05
N ASN A 354 -32.61 17.51 18.04
CA ASN A 354 -33.01 18.59 17.12
C ASN A 354 -31.86 19.28 16.35
N ALA A 355 -30.70 18.62 16.18
CA ALA A 355 -29.53 19.18 15.49
C ALA A 355 -29.84 19.85 14.14
N SER A 356 -30.71 19.26 13.31
CA SER A 356 -31.10 19.84 12.01
C SER A 356 -31.79 21.19 12.16
N GLN A 357 -32.71 21.33 13.12
CA GLN A 357 -33.44 22.59 13.34
C GLN A 357 -32.52 23.64 13.94
N THR A 358 -31.72 23.27 14.95
CA THR A 358 -30.73 24.16 15.57
C THR A 358 -29.70 24.65 14.54
N TYR A 359 -29.26 23.77 13.63
CA TYR A 359 -28.38 24.14 12.53
C TYR A 359 -29.02 25.22 11.63
N ILE A 360 -30.28 25.04 11.21
CA ILE A 360 -30.97 26.04 10.37
C ILE A 360 -31.05 27.38 11.10
N ASN A 361 -31.50 27.38 12.37
CA ASN A 361 -31.66 28.60 13.15
C ASN A 361 -30.33 29.37 13.31
N LEU A 362 -29.25 28.66 13.66
CA LEU A 362 -27.93 29.28 13.84
C LEU A 362 -27.30 29.75 12.53
N THR A 363 -27.61 29.10 11.41
CA THR A 363 -26.97 29.38 10.13
C THR A 363 -27.72 30.36 9.24
N ASN A 364 -29.01 30.59 9.50
CA ASN A 364 -29.81 31.62 8.84
C ASN A 364 -29.46 33.03 9.32
N ASN A 365 -29.09 33.18 10.59
CA ASN A 365 -28.78 34.47 11.22
C ASN A 365 -27.31 34.91 11.09
N ILE A 366 -26.55 34.33 10.15
CA ILE A 366 -25.12 34.69 9.96
C ILE A 366 -25.01 35.98 9.15
N ASP A 367 -24.56 37.05 9.80
CA ASP A 367 -24.41 38.42 9.26
C ASP A 367 -23.02 38.70 8.65
N SER A 368 -22.45 37.72 7.94
CA SER A 368 -21.21 37.93 7.18
C SER A 368 -21.48 38.00 5.68
N LYS A 369 -20.89 39.01 5.02
CA LYS A 369 -20.88 39.17 3.56
C LYS A 369 -19.86 38.26 2.87
N ASP A 370 -18.83 37.80 3.58
CA ASP A 370 -17.83 36.89 3.01
C ASP A 370 -18.38 35.46 2.93
N TYR A 371 -18.37 34.90 1.72
CA TYR A 371 -18.78 33.54 1.45
C TYR A 371 -17.92 32.51 2.22
N LEU A 372 -16.60 32.74 2.31
CA LEU A 372 -15.69 31.80 2.97
C LEU A 372 -15.94 31.78 4.47
N GLU A 373 -16.00 32.96 5.10
CA GLU A 373 -16.34 33.09 6.52
C GLU A 373 -17.69 32.43 6.85
N LYS A 374 -18.74 32.73 6.06
CA LYS A 374 -20.07 32.12 6.24
C LYS A 374 -20.02 30.60 6.13
N LYS A 375 -19.23 30.07 5.21
CA LYS A 375 -19.06 28.62 5.02
C LYS A 375 -18.31 27.98 6.20
N LEU A 376 -17.26 28.62 6.70
CA LEU A 376 -16.50 28.15 7.87
C LEU A 376 -17.38 28.09 9.12
N ILE A 377 -18.15 29.13 9.39
CA ILE A 377 -19.09 29.18 10.53
C ILE A 377 -20.13 28.06 10.41
N LYS A 378 -20.76 27.90 9.24
CA LYS A 378 -21.73 26.83 8.98
C LYS A 378 -21.14 25.45 9.27
N ASN A 379 -19.97 25.15 8.74
CA ASN A 379 -19.33 23.86 8.94
C ASN A 379 -18.85 23.64 10.37
N TYR A 380 -18.42 24.69 11.07
CA TYR A 380 -18.10 24.62 12.50
C TYR A 380 -19.33 24.22 13.32
N VAL A 381 -20.48 24.88 13.08
CA VAL A 381 -21.76 24.53 13.72
C VAL A 381 -22.17 23.09 13.39
N LEU A 382 -22.06 22.70 12.11
CA LEU A 382 -22.34 21.34 11.66
C LEU A 382 -21.52 20.30 12.43
N ASN A 383 -20.21 20.52 12.55
CA ASN A 383 -19.30 19.62 13.26
C ASN A 383 -19.59 19.52 14.74
N LYS A 384 -19.88 20.65 15.38
CA LYS A 384 -20.21 20.71 16.80
C LYS A 384 -21.51 19.95 17.09
N LEU A 385 -22.54 20.15 16.28
CA LEU A 385 -23.84 19.49 16.45
C LEU A 385 -23.79 17.98 16.14
N ASN A 386 -22.82 17.53 15.34
CA ASN A 386 -22.62 16.12 15.00
C ASN A 386 -21.62 15.40 15.94
N ASN A 387 -21.19 16.04 17.03
CA ASN A 387 -20.29 15.45 18.02
C ASN A 387 -20.65 15.91 19.45
N LYS A 388 -21.80 15.46 19.97
CA LYS A 388 -22.35 15.88 21.27
C LYS A 388 -21.37 15.70 22.44
N ASN A 389 -20.76 14.52 22.52
CA ASN A 389 -19.89 14.09 23.62
C ASN A 389 -18.41 14.42 23.38
N ASN A 390 -18.09 15.24 22.38
CA ASN A 390 -16.71 15.64 22.03
C ASN A 390 -15.75 14.44 21.86
N TYR A 391 -16.19 13.35 21.22
CA TYR A 391 -15.31 12.21 20.99
C TYR A 391 -14.09 12.63 20.16
N PRO A 392 -12.87 12.33 20.64
CA PRO A 392 -11.68 12.42 19.82
C PRO A 392 -11.73 11.27 18.82
N ILE A 393 -11.81 11.59 17.53
CA ILE A 393 -11.83 10.61 16.46
C ILE A 393 -10.92 11.04 15.32
N THR A 394 -10.32 10.04 14.69
CA THR A 394 -9.53 10.23 13.47
C THR A 394 -10.48 10.64 12.34
N LYS A 395 -10.21 11.79 11.72
CA LYS A 395 -11.06 12.34 10.66
C LYS A 395 -10.75 11.71 9.30
N ALA A 396 -11.72 11.79 8.39
CA ALA A 396 -11.54 11.31 7.02
C ALA A 396 -10.37 12.03 6.32
N GLY A 397 -9.51 11.27 5.65
CA GLY A 397 -8.31 11.71 4.94
C GLY A 397 -7.01 11.46 5.71
N VAL A 398 -7.06 11.32 7.04
CA VAL A 398 -5.85 11.12 7.85
C VAL A 398 -5.13 9.83 7.46
N GLN A 399 -5.85 8.74 7.18
CA GLN A 399 -5.21 7.47 6.81
C GLN A 399 -4.54 7.56 5.44
N MET A 400 -5.20 8.19 4.47
CA MET A 400 -4.62 8.43 3.14
C MET A 400 -3.37 9.31 3.20
N PHE A 401 -3.35 10.37 4.00
CA PHE A 401 -2.14 11.18 4.15
C PHE A 401 -1.04 10.50 4.98
N SER A 402 -1.41 9.64 5.93
CA SER A 402 -0.45 8.80 6.67
C SER A 402 0.29 7.85 5.74
N TYR A 403 -0.37 7.34 4.69
CA TYR A 403 0.30 6.57 3.63
C TYR A 403 1.47 7.35 3.00
N PHE A 404 1.25 8.60 2.60
CA PHE A 404 2.31 9.41 2.00
C PHE A 404 3.46 9.62 2.97
N LEU A 405 3.19 9.91 4.24
CA LEU A 405 4.23 10.08 5.23
C LEU A 405 5.06 8.79 5.42
N VAL A 406 4.39 7.68 5.71
CA VAL A 406 5.03 6.39 6.00
C VAL A 406 5.79 5.85 4.79
N TRP A 407 5.19 5.90 3.60
CA TRP A 407 5.83 5.46 2.37
C TRP A 407 7.11 6.26 2.11
N ASN A 408 7.07 7.59 2.25
CA ASN A 408 8.26 8.42 2.04
C ASN A 408 9.34 8.22 3.11
N ILE A 409 8.98 7.93 4.37
CA ILE A 409 9.96 7.58 5.42
C ILE A 409 10.70 6.29 5.04
N VAL A 410 9.95 5.25 4.66
CA VAL A 410 10.55 3.98 4.20
C VAL A 410 11.41 4.24 2.97
N ARG A 411 10.91 5.02 2.01
CA ARG A 411 11.64 5.35 0.79
C ARG A 411 12.93 6.09 1.08
N TYR A 412 12.91 7.08 1.97
CA TYR A 412 14.09 7.87 2.34
C TYR A 412 15.21 6.99 2.92
N ALA A 413 14.86 6.09 3.84
CA ALA A 413 15.82 5.19 4.47
C ALA A 413 16.49 4.23 3.46
N LEU A 414 15.74 3.78 2.45
CA LEU A 414 16.24 2.87 1.43
C LEU A 414 17.02 3.61 0.35
N GLU A 415 16.54 4.79 -0.05
CA GLU A 415 17.21 5.67 -1.01
C GLU A 415 18.61 6.06 -0.52
N ALA A 416 18.78 6.29 0.79
CA ALA A 416 20.07 6.55 1.40
C ALA A 416 21.07 5.38 1.24
N GLN A 417 20.59 4.15 1.06
CA GLN A 417 21.40 2.94 0.89
C GLN A 417 21.59 2.54 -0.58
N ARG A 418 20.92 3.22 -1.52
CA ARG A 418 21.01 2.88 -2.94
C ARG A 418 22.26 3.48 -3.59
N PRO A 419 22.79 2.82 -4.63
CA PRO A 419 23.79 3.42 -5.51
C PRO A 419 23.17 4.54 -6.35
N ASN A 420 24.02 5.42 -6.88
CA ASN A 420 23.61 6.71 -7.45
C ASN A 420 22.76 6.59 -8.72
N ASP A 421 22.98 5.57 -9.53
CA ASP A 421 22.24 5.22 -10.76
C ASP A 421 20.81 4.70 -10.51
N HIS A 422 20.51 4.22 -9.31
CA HIS A 422 19.20 3.63 -8.96
C HIS A 422 18.36 4.50 -8.01
N LEU A 423 18.76 5.76 -7.88
CA LEU A 423 18.03 6.78 -7.13
C LEU A 423 16.73 7.17 -7.85
N PHE A 424 15.75 7.66 -7.08
CA PHE A 424 14.54 8.33 -7.56
C PHE A 424 14.88 9.50 -8.48
N ILE A 425 15.93 10.27 -8.13
CA ILE A 425 16.61 11.17 -9.06
C ILE A 425 18.03 10.66 -9.28
N MET A 426 18.21 9.99 -10.41
CA MET A 426 19.47 9.36 -10.82
C MET A 426 20.64 10.35 -10.73
N HIS A 427 21.75 9.88 -10.18
CA HIS A 427 23.02 10.59 -9.98
C HIS A 427 23.01 11.79 -9.01
N TYR A 428 21.86 12.20 -8.48
CA TYR A 428 21.75 13.34 -7.58
C TYR A 428 21.19 12.95 -6.20
N LYS A 429 22.01 12.26 -5.39
CA LYS A 429 21.59 11.69 -4.08
C LYS A 429 20.95 12.70 -3.13
N ASN A 430 21.60 13.84 -2.89
CA ASN A 430 21.07 14.85 -1.97
C ASN A 430 19.75 15.43 -2.45
N PHE A 431 19.63 15.66 -3.77
CA PHE A 431 18.40 16.17 -4.36
C PHE A 431 17.27 15.13 -4.34
N SER A 432 17.59 13.87 -4.62
CA SER A 432 16.66 12.75 -4.49
C SER A 432 16.09 12.64 -3.08
N LEU A 433 16.96 12.64 -2.06
CA LEU A 433 16.58 12.61 -0.66
C LEU A 433 15.78 13.85 -0.24
N PHE A 434 16.14 15.03 -0.73
CA PHE A 434 15.39 16.27 -0.48
C PHE A 434 13.96 16.19 -1.01
N VAL A 435 13.77 15.73 -2.25
CA VAL A 435 12.44 15.60 -2.86
C VAL A 435 11.57 14.59 -2.11
N ILE A 436 12.14 13.45 -1.71
CA ILE A 436 11.45 12.44 -0.89
C ILE A 436 11.11 12.98 0.51
N GLY A 437 12.01 13.78 1.10
CA GLY A 437 11.75 14.46 2.37
C GLY A 437 10.61 15.45 2.27
N LEU A 438 10.57 16.26 1.20
CA LEU A 438 9.50 17.22 0.95
C LEU A 438 8.14 16.53 0.78
N SER A 439 8.07 15.41 0.05
CA SER A 439 6.84 14.63 -0.08
C SER A 439 6.38 13.99 1.23
N ALA A 440 7.31 13.62 2.13
CA ALA A 440 6.96 13.20 3.49
C ALA A 440 6.27 14.32 4.29
N ILE A 441 6.79 15.55 4.19
CA ILE A 441 6.21 16.75 4.83
C ILE A 441 4.80 17.01 4.30
N VAL A 442 4.57 16.85 2.99
CA VAL A 442 3.21 16.95 2.40
C VAL A 442 2.25 15.93 3.05
N GLY A 443 2.71 14.70 3.29
CA GLY A 443 1.94 13.70 4.04
C GLY A 443 1.59 14.17 5.46
N LEU A 444 2.57 14.69 6.21
CA LEU A 444 2.37 15.18 7.57
C LEU A 444 1.39 16.38 7.62
N ILE A 445 1.60 17.38 6.75
CA ILE A 445 0.71 18.54 6.64
C ILE A 445 -0.70 18.06 6.27
N GLY A 446 -0.82 17.15 5.30
CA GLY A 446 -2.10 16.56 4.91
C GLY A 446 -2.84 15.90 6.07
N MET A 447 -2.13 15.17 6.94
CA MET A 447 -2.71 14.58 8.15
C MET A 447 -3.27 15.65 9.10
N ILE A 448 -2.48 16.70 9.39
CA ILE A 448 -2.87 17.79 10.28
C ILE A 448 -4.08 18.53 9.71
N LEU A 449 -4.04 18.87 8.42
CA LEU A 449 -5.14 19.53 7.73
C LEU A 449 -6.40 18.65 7.75
N SER A 450 -6.29 17.36 7.45
CA SER A 450 -7.43 16.42 7.52
C SER A 450 -8.02 16.31 8.92
N GLN A 451 -7.19 16.34 9.96
CA GLN A 451 -7.65 16.21 11.33
C GLN A 451 -8.33 17.49 11.84
N HIS A 452 -7.82 18.68 11.47
CA HIS A 452 -8.22 19.94 12.09
C HIS A 452 -8.91 20.94 11.15
N LEU A 453 -8.44 21.11 9.91
CA LEU A 453 -8.90 22.16 8.99
C LEU A 453 -9.96 21.70 8.00
N LEU A 454 -9.72 20.60 7.26
CA LEU A 454 -10.67 20.10 6.25
C LEU A 454 -12.09 19.88 6.79
N PRO A 455 -12.29 19.43 8.05
CA PRO A 455 -13.60 19.40 8.69
C PRO A 455 -14.37 20.71 8.65
N SER A 456 -13.74 21.85 8.90
CA SER A 456 -14.40 23.16 8.90
C SER A 456 -14.56 23.73 7.49
N VAL A 457 -13.89 23.18 6.48
CA VAL A 457 -13.92 23.73 5.11
C VAL A 457 -14.84 22.95 4.16
N PHE A 458 -14.84 21.62 4.23
CA PHE A 458 -15.40 20.77 3.17
C PHE A 458 -16.63 19.94 3.57
N ARG A 459 -17.06 20.00 4.84
CA ARG A 459 -18.17 19.18 5.31
C ARG A 459 -19.53 19.66 4.82
N LYS A 460 -20.45 18.71 4.66
CA LYS A 460 -21.80 18.95 4.14
C LYS A 460 -22.82 18.12 4.93
N PRO A 461 -24.01 18.68 5.22
CA PRO A 461 -25.09 17.92 5.86
C PRO A 461 -25.53 16.74 5.00
N GLY A 462 -25.81 15.59 5.63
CA GLY A 462 -26.25 14.37 4.95
C GLY A 462 -25.16 13.62 4.16
N TRP A 463 -23.89 13.96 4.38
CA TRP A 463 -22.74 13.29 3.77
C TRP A 463 -22.03 12.35 4.76
N LEU A 464 -21.45 11.27 4.25
CA LEU A 464 -20.64 10.33 5.01
C LEU A 464 -19.16 10.77 5.03
N TYR A 465 -18.62 10.93 6.24
CA TYR A 465 -17.20 11.16 6.53
C TYR A 465 -16.68 10.05 7.46
N GLU A 466 -16.18 10.39 8.65
CA GLU A 466 -15.98 9.45 9.76
C GLU A 466 -17.29 8.76 10.23
N VAL A 467 -18.41 9.48 10.09
CA VAL A 467 -19.78 9.17 10.50
C VAL A 467 -20.71 9.84 9.49
N GLU A 468 -21.95 9.39 9.41
CA GLU A 468 -22.97 10.09 8.61
C GLU A 468 -23.37 11.38 9.32
N TYR A 469 -23.31 12.50 8.60
CA TYR A 469 -23.74 13.79 9.12
C TYR A 469 -25.25 13.95 8.99
N PHE A 470 -25.89 14.57 9.98
CA PHE A 470 -27.35 14.74 9.95
C PHE A 470 -27.85 15.45 8.69
N LYS A 471 -29.04 15.06 8.22
CA LYS A 471 -29.68 15.62 7.03
C LYS A 471 -30.51 16.84 7.41
N ILE A 472 -30.48 17.85 6.56
CA ILE A 472 -31.41 18.98 6.64
C ILE A 472 -32.63 18.60 5.80
N ARG A 473 -33.80 18.48 6.43
CA ARG A 473 -35.06 18.41 5.68
C ARG A 473 -35.28 19.80 5.10
N LYS A 474 -35.41 19.90 3.77
CA LYS A 474 -36.01 21.10 3.19
C LYS A 474 -37.45 21.12 3.68
N ILE A 475 -37.82 22.15 4.43
CA ILE A 475 -39.23 22.51 4.61
C ILE A 475 -39.63 22.97 3.22
N ASN A 476 -40.35 22.12 2.48
CA ASN A 476 -40.93 22.48 1.20
C ASN A 476 -42.12 23.40 1.45
#